data_AF-A0A3N5Z0C5-F1
#
_entry.id   AF-A0A3N5Z0C5-F1
#
_cell.length_a   1.000
_cell.length_b   1.000
_cell.length_c   1.000
_cell.angle_alpha   90.00
_cell.angle_beta   90.00
_cell.angle_gamma   90.00
#
_symmetry.space_group_name_H-M   'P 1'
#
loop_
_entity.id
_entity.type
_entity.pdbx_description
1 polymer ?
#
loop_
_entity_poly.entity_id
_entity_poly.type
_entity_poly.pdbx_seq_one_letter_code
_entity_poly.pdbx_strand_id
1 'polypeptide(L)'
;MHNQSLAPTRTKDFETLRSEMQAKQDQPETELTPMSLEGCVVRMADTVSYVGRDIEDAIRLRLIDRSELPPVSTQVLGETNGTIVYNLVTDILKTSHEKAYVAFSPEVSEALRTLKQFNLERIYLNPRMKPYTARIRDLFRLLFEEYLAAVEHRRQESVIFRGFLNGIAPEYVERHRPAEIVRDFIAGMTDHYFIAQCPEHLRPAYLQCPEP
;
A
#
# COMPACT_ATOMS: atom_id res chain seq x y z
N MET A 1 -9.54 -7.87 -4.00
CA MET A 1 -10.91 -7.40 -3.72
C MET A 1 -11.38 -6.45 -4.81
N HIS A 2 -12.49 -6.79 -5.45
CA HIS A 2 -13.25 -5.93 -6.35
C HIS A 2 -14.67 -5.89 -5.77
N ASN A 3 -15.00 -4.80 -5.07
CA ASN A 3 -16.30 -4.67 -4.42
C ASN A 3 -17.13 -3.70 -5.23
N GLN A 4 -18.09 -4.22 -5.99
CA GLN A 4 -19.06 -3.39 -6.69
C GLN A 4 -19.88 -2.54 -5.70
N SER A 5 -20.24 -3.12 -4.55
CA SER A 5 -20.96 -2.45 -3.47
C SER A 5 -20.34 -2.80 -2.12
N LEU A 6 -20.33 -1.82 -1.21
CA LEU A 6 -19.77 -1.94 0.12
C LEU A 6 -20.69 -1.26 1.14
N ALA A 7 -21.37 -2.09 1.93
CA ALA A 7 -22.17 -1.65 3.06
C ALA A 7 -21.40 -1.82 4.37
N PRO A 8 -21.52 -0.89 5.32
CA PRO A 8 -20.86 -1.01 6.61
C PRO A 8 -21.58 -1.98 7.54
N THR A 9 -20.83 -2.72 8.35
CA THR A 9 -21.37 -3.52 9.45
C THR A 9 -21.52 -2.63 10.67
N ARG A 10 -22.66 -1.93 10.79
CA ARG A 10 -22.89 -0.93 11.85
C ARG A 10 -23.00 -1.51 13.26
N THR A 11 -23.27 -2.80 13.39
CA THR A 11 -23.34 -3.52 14.68
C THR A 11 -21.97 -3.91 15.22
N LYS A 12 -20.90 -3.73 14.43
CA LYS A 12 -19.54 -4.06 14.83
C LYS A 12 -19.05 -3.08 15.89
N ASP A 13 -18.54 -3.61 16.98
CA ASP A 13 -17.85 -2.86 18.03
C ASP A 13 -16.32 -3.05 17.95
N PHE A 14 -15.59 -2.39 18.85
CA PHE A 14 -14.14 -2.46 18.89
C PHE A 14 -13.59 -3.83 19.28
N GLU A 15 -14.37 -4.64 20.00
CA GLU A 15 -13.97 -6.01 20.35
C GLU A 15 -14.04 -6.92 19.13
N THR A 16 -15.18 -6.88 18.42
CA THR A 16 -15.38 -7.56 17.14
C THR A 16 -14.33 -7.14 16.11
N LEU A 17 -14.05 -5.83 16.00
CA LEU A 17 -13.00 -5.33 15.11
C LEU A 17 -11.62 -5.94 15.44
N ARG A 18 -11.24 -5.99 16.72
CA ARG A 18 -9.95 -6.59 17.13
C ARG A 18 -9.91 -8.08 16.80
N SER A 19 -10.99 -8.80 17.07
CA SER A 19 -11.09 -10.23 16.74
C SER A 19 -10.92 -10.48 15.24
N GLU A 20 -11.58 -9.67 14.40
CA GLU A 20 -11.41 -9.77 12.94
C GLU A 20 -10.00 -9.39 12.47
N MET A 21 -9.37 -8.38 13.09
CA MET A 21 -7.98 -8.04 12.79
C MET A 21 -7.03 -9.19 13.13
N GLN A 22 -7.24 -9.88 14.25
CA GLN A 22 -6.49 -11.07 14.61
C GLN A 22 -6.73 -12.20 13.61
N ALA A 23 -7.99 -12.48 13.28
CA ALA A 23 -8.34 -13.48 12.28
C ALA A 23 -7.72 -13.18 10.92
N LYS A 24 -7.58 -11.90 10.52
CA LYS A 24 -6.90 -11.49 9.29
C LYS A 24 -5.39 -11.72 9.34
N GLN A 25 -4.77 -11.56 10.51
CA GLN A 25 -3.35 -11.87 10.69
C GLN A 25 -3.08 -13.37 10.52
N ASP A 26 -3.95 -14.20 11.10
CA ASP A 26 -3.82 -15.66 11.02
C ASP A 26 -4.26 -16.21 9.65
N GLN A 27 -5.25 -15.57 9.04
CA GLN A 27 -5.83 -15.93 7.74
C GLN A 27 -5.87 -14.68 6.83
N PRO A 28 -4.81 -14.45 6.03
CA PRO A 28 -4.70 -13.26 5.17
C PRO A 28 -5.82 -13.10 4.13
N GLU A 29 -6.59 -14.15 3.84
CA GLU A 29 -7.72 -14.11 2.91
C GLU A 29 -9.01 -13.58 3.53
N THR A 30 -9.11 -13.49 4.87
CA THR A 30 -10.32 -13.05 5.56
C THR A 30 -10.80 -11.69 5.06
N GLU A 31 -12.03 -11.60 4.57
CA GLU A 31 -12.58 -10.32 4.13
C GLU A 31 -13.00 -9.48 5.35
N LEU A 32 -12.54 -8.23 5.39
CA LEU A 32 -12.89 -7.29 6.44
C LEU A 32 -13.94 -6.33 5.91
N THR A 33 -14.99 -6.04 6.68
CA THR A 33 -16.00 -5.04 6.33
C THR A 33 -15.89 -3.82 7.24
N PRO A 34 -15.93 -2.57 6.70
CA PRO A 34 -15.85 -1.37 7.52
C PRO A 34 -17.05 -1.24 8.46
N MET A 35 -16.85 -0.54 9.57
CA MET A 35 -17.92 -0.26 10.56
C MET A 35 -18.84 0.88 10.14
N SER A 36 -18.35 1.79 9.30
CA SER A 36 -19.02 3.04 8.96
C SER A 36 -18.98 3.32 7.45
N LEU A 37 -19.85 4.22 6.99
CA LEU A 37 -19.89 4.64 5.59
C LEU A 37 -18.60 5.36 5.20
N GLU A 38 -18.01 6.14 6.09
CA GLU A 38 -16.72 6.80 5.89
C GLU A 38 -15.62 5.77 5.65
N GLY A 39 -15.61 4.66 6.40
CA GLY A 39 -14.69 3.56 6.17
C GLY A 39 -14.91 2.88 4.82
N CYS A 40 -16.15 2.78 4.35
CA CYS A 40 -16.46 2.31 3.01
C CYS A 40 -15.91 3.26 1.93
N VAL A 41 -16.10 4.58 2.11
CA VAL A 41 -15.58 5.60 1.20
C VAL A 41 -14.06 5.57 1.14
N VAL A 42 -13.37 5.51 2.29
CA VAL A 42 -11.90 5.44 2.34
C VAL A 42 -11.37 4.24 1.57
N ARG A 43 -12.01 3.06 1.71
CA ARG A 43 -11.61 1.86 0.95
C ARG A 43 -11.75 2.03 -0.56
N MET A 44 -12.85 2.65 -1.00
CA MET A 44 -13.04 2.90 -2.43
C MET A 44 -12.09 3.97 -2.96
N ALA A 45 -11.89 5.04 -2.19
CA ALA A 45 -11.01 6.16 -2.53
C ALA A 45 -9.56 5.71 -2.76
N ASP A 46 -9.07 4.74 -1.98
CA ASP A 46 -7.76 4.13 -2.20
C ASP A 46 -7.62 3.60 -3.64
N THR A 47 -8.58 2.78 -4.09
CA THR A 47 -8.60 2.26 -5.48
C THR A 47 -8.71 3.37 -6.53
N VAL A 48 -9.53 4.40 -6.28
CA VAL A 48 -9.64 5.56 -7.19
C VAL A 48 -8.31 6.31 -7.31
N SER A 49 -7.57 6.42 -6.22
CA SER A 49 -6.36 7.26 -6.16
C SER A 49 -5.15 6.66 -6.88
N TYR A 50 -4.96 5.33 -6.80
CA TYR A 50 -3.78 4.68 -7.38
C TYR A 50 -4.01 4.19 -8.81
N VAL A 51 -5.23 3.75 -9.17
CA VAL A 51 -5.42 2.97 -10.42
C VAL A 51 -5.00 3.75 -11.68
N GLY A 52 -5.33 5.05 -11.74
CA GLY A 52 -4.92 5.93 -12.83
C GLY A 52 -3.48 6.40 -12.71
N ARG A 53 -3.00 6.68 -11.49
CA ARG A 53 -1.66 7.21 -11.24
C ARG A 53 -0.58 6.18 -11.59
N ASP A 54 -0.80 4.92 -11.24
CA ASP A 54 0.14 3.84 -11.52
C ASP A 54 0.31 3.61 -13.03
N ILE A 55 -0.72 3.89 -13.83
CA ILE A 55 -0.64 3.86 -15.30
C ILE A 55 0.26 4.99 -15.81
N GLU A 56 0.09 6.21 -15.30
CA GLU A 56 0.94 7.35 -15.69
C GLU A 56 2.41 7.10 -15.33
N ASP A 57 2.66 6.54 -14.15
CA ASP A 57 4.02 6.18 -13.71
C ASP A 57 4.60 5.04 -14.57
N ALA A 58 3.80 4.03 -14.91
CA ALA A 58 4.24 2.94 -15.78
C ALA A 58 4.56 3.40 -17.21
N ILE A 59 3.77 4.33 -17.76
CA ILE A 59 4.06 4.97 -19.06
C ILE A 59 5.36 5.77 -18.98
N ARG A 60 5.54 6.58 -17.91
CA ARG A 60 6.76 7.36 -17.69
C ARG A 60 8.00 6.48 -17.59
N LEU A 61 7.86 5.29 -17.01
CA LEU A 61 8.93 4.28 -16.91
C LEU A 61 9.07 3.42 -18.18
N ARG A 62 8.31 3.70 -19.25
CA ARG A 62 8.29 2.94 -20.52
C ARG A 62 8.02 1.45 -20.30
N LEU A 63 7.17 1.10 -19.33
CA LEU A 63 6.74 -0.27 -19.08
C LEU A 63 5.56 -0.67 -19.96
N ILE A 64 4.71 0.30 -20.26
CA ILE A 64 3.53 0.17 -21.11
C ILE A 64 3.37 1.45 -21.95
N ASP A 65 2.67 1.34 -23.07
CA ASP A 65 2.17 2.45 -23.86
C ASP A 65 0.69 2.72 -23.57
N ARG A 66 0.24 3.97 -23.71
CA ARG A 66 -1.17 4.33 -23.46
C ARG A 66 -2.14 3.58 -24.38
N SER A 67 -1.71 3.22 -25.58
CA SER A 67 -2.50 2.42 -26.53
C SER A 67 -2.69 0.96 -26.11
N GLU A 68 -1.92 0.45 -25.14
CA GLU A 68 -2.11 -0.89 -24.60
C GLU A 68 -3.28 -0.96 -23.60
N LEU A 69 -3.83 0.17 -23.18
CA LEU A 69 -4.93 0.19 -22.21
C LEU A 69 -6.17 -0.55 -22.75
N PRO A 70 -6.88 -1.31 -21.89
CA PRO A 70 -8.05 -2.07 -22.34
C PRO A 70 -9.13 -1.15 -22.92
N PRO A 71 -9.63 -1.39 -24.15
CA PRO A 71 -10.62 -0.52 -24.80
C PRO A 71 -11.87 -0.30 -23.94
N VAL A 72 -12.38 -1.36 -23.31
CA VAL A 72 -13.54 -1.30 -22.39
C VAL A 72 -13.28 -0.33 -21.24
N SER A 73 -12.09 -0.34 -20.66
CA SER A 73 -11.72 0.57 -19.58
C SER A 73 -11.57 2.00 -20.08
N THR A 74 -10.92 2.23 -21.23
CA THR A 74 -10.74 3.58 -21.79
C THR A 74 -12.05 4.22 -22.22
N GLN A 75 -13.01 3.44 -22.72
CA GLN A 75 -14.32 3.93 -23.15
C GLN A 75 -15.18 4.40 -21.97
N VAL A 76 -15.10 3.70 -20.84
CA VAL A 76 -15.94 3.97 -19.65
C VAL A 76 -15.26 4.92 -18.67
N LEU A 77 -13.97 4.71 -18.41
CA LEU A 77 -13.21 5.45 -17.39
C LEU A 77 -12.40 6.62 -17.99
N GLY A 78 -12.07 6.56 -19.28
CA GLY A 78 -11.16 7.49 -19.94
C GLY A 78 -9.71 7.03 -19.94
N GLU A 79 -8.86 7.78 -20.65
CA GLU A 79 -7.47 7.38 -20.89
C GLU A 79 -6.46 8.03 -19.95
N THR A 80 -6.81 9.15 -19.31
CA THR A 80 -5.89 9.90 -18.44
C THR A 80 -6.24 9.72 -16.97
N ASN A 81 -5.25 9.83 -16.09
CA ASN A 81 -5.50 9.78 -14.64
C ASN A 81 -6.62 10.74 -14.19
N GLY A 82 -6.64 11.98 -14.71
CA GLY A 82 -7.68 12.95 -14.37
C GLY A 82 -9.08 12.49 -14.77
N THR A 83 -9.23 11.96 -15.98
CA THR A 83 -10.51 11.45 -16.48
C THR A 83 -10.98 10.22 -15.71
N ILE A 84 -10.06 9.29 -15.43
CA ILE A 84 -10.34 8.07 -14.65
C ILE A 84 -10.85 8.43 -13.27
N VAL A 85 -10.13 9.30 -12.54
CA VAL A 85 -10.53 9.76 -11.20
C VAL A 85 -11.90 10.43 -11.25
N TYR A 86 -12.11 11.35 -12.19
CA TYR A 86 -13.38 12.08 -12.33
C TYR A 86 -14.56 11.13 -12.55
N ASN A 87 -14.43 10.18 -13.48
CA ASN A 87 -15.51 9.26 -13.83
C ASN A 87 -15.83 8.29 -12.68
N LEU A 88 -14.79 7.74 -12.01
CA LEU A 88 -14.98 6.88 -10.85
C LEU A 88 -15.68 7.61 -9.69
N VAL A 89 -15.25 8.83 -9.36
CA VAL A 89 -15.87 9.63 -8.30
C VAL A 89 -17.31 9.98 -8.65
N THR A 90 -17.56 10.42 -9.88
CA THR A 90 -18.90 10.78 -10.36
C THR A 90 -19.85 9.59 -10.28
N ASP A 91 -19.39 8.40 -10.66
CA ASP A 91 -20.19 7.18 -10.60
C ASP A 91 -20.49 6.73 -9.17
N ILE A 92 -19.51 6.80 -8.26
CA ILE A 92 -19.73 6.56 -6.83
C ILE A 92 -20.81 7.48 -6.29
N LEU A 93 -20.72 8.78 -6.57
CA LEU A 93 -21.69 9.77 -6.09
C LEU A 93 -23.10 9.44 -6.59
N LYS A 94 -23.25 9.19 -7.88
CA LYS A 94 -24.56 8.85 -8.49
C LYS A 94 -25.14 7.54 -7.94
N THR A 95 -24.30 6.53 -7.76
CA THR A 95 -24.75 5.19 -7.38
C THR A 95 -24.98 5.06 -5.88
N SER A 96 -24.34 5.91 -5.07
CA SER A 96 -24.37 5.82 -3.59
C SER A 96 -25.22 6.90 -2.91
N HIS A 97 -25.67 7.93 -3.65
CA HIS A 97 -26.46 9.03 -3.10
C HIS A 97 -27.70 8.53 -2.34
N GLU A 98 -27.87 8.99 -1.09
CA GLU A 98 -28.98 8.61 -0.19
C GLU A 98 -29.10 7.10 0.10
N LYS A 99 -28.02 6.33 -0.10
CA LYS A 99 -28.01 4.89 0.17
C LYS A 99 -27.19 4.55 1.41
N ALA A 100 -27.50 3.43 2.03
CA ALA A 100 -26.77 2.88 3.17
C ALA A 100 -25.50 2.10 2.76
N TYR A 101 -24.97 2.34 1.56
CA TYR A 101 -23.78 1.69 1.01
C TYR A 101 -23.05 2.61 0.03
N VAL A 102 -21.79 2.29 -0.26
CA VAL A 102 -21.00 2.93 -1.32
C VAL A 102 -20.79 1.93 -2.45
N ALA A 103 -21.10 2.31 -3.68
CA ALA A 103 -21.05 1.40 -4.82
C ALA A 103 -20.62 2.09 -6.11
N PHE A 104 -20.08 1.29 -7.02
CA PHE A 104 -19.99 1.61 -8.44
C PHE A 104 -21.20 1.04 -9.18
N SER A 105 -21.58 1.66 -10.29
CA SER A 105 -22.50 1.06 -11.25
C SER A 105 -21.89 -0.22 -11.85
N PRO A 106 -22.70 -1.19 -12.32
CA PRO A 106 -22.18 -2.43 -12.91
C PRO A 106 -21.17 -2.21 -14.03
N GLU A 107 -21.42 -1.22 -14.89
CA GLU A 107 -20.56 -0.87 -16.03
C GLU A 107 -19.20 -0.33 -15.58
N VAL A 108 -19.19 0.65 -14.68
CA VAL A 108 -17.95 1.23 -14.14
C VAL A 108 -17.18 0.22 -13.30
N SER A 109 -17.88 -0.62 -12.55
CA SER A 109 -17.28 -1.71 -11.78
C SER A 109 -16.52 -2.67 -12.70
N GLU A 110 -17.15 -3.12 -13.79
CA GLU A 110 -16.53 -4.04 -14.74
C GLU A 110 -15.34 -3.43 -15.48
N ALA A 111 -15.46 -2.16 -15.89
CA ALA A 111 -14.37 -1.41 -16.50
C ALA A 111 -13.17 -1.25 -15.55
N LEU A 112 -13.43 -0.97 -14.27
CA LEU A 112 -12.40 -0.86 -13.23
C LEU A 112 -11.75 -2.21 -12.93
N ARG A 113 -12.53 -3.29 -12.88
CA ARG A 113 -12.02 -4.65 -12.70
C ARG A 113 -11.02 -5.01 -13.79
N THR A 114 -11.39 -4.73 -15.04
CA THR A 114 -10.54 -4.95 -16.22
C THR A 114 -9.26 -4.12 -16.14
N LEU A 115 -9.36 -2.84 -15.76
CA LEU A 115 -8.20 -1.96 -15.63
C LEU A 115 -7.24 -2.43 -14.52
N LYS A 116 -7.78 -2.86 -13.37
CA LYS A 116 -6.97 -3.41 -12.26
C LYS A 116 -6.26 -4.70 -12.66
N GLN A 117 -6.92 -5.57 -13.42
CA GLN A 117 -6.29 -6.78 -13.93
C GLN A 117 -5.13 -6.44 -14.87
N PHE A 118 -5.32 -5.47 -15.76
CA PHE A 118 -4.26 -4.96 -16.63
C PHE A 118 -3.08 -4.40 -15.82
N ASN A 119 -3.32 -3.54 -14.81
CA ASN A 119 -2.27 -3.02 -13.95
C ASN A 119 -1.49 -4.14 -13.25
N LEU A 120 -2.19 -5.17 -12.78
CA LEU A 120 -1.55 -6.34 -12.17
C LEU A 120 -0.60 -7.04 -13.13
N GLU A 121 -1.08 -7.41 -14.30
CA GLU A 121 -0.32 -8.20 -15.27
C GLU A 121 0.82 -7.42 -15.92
N ARG A 122 0.57 -6.16 -16.28
CA ARG A 122 1.48 -5.37 -17.12
C ARG A 122 2.43 -4.48 -16.33
N ILE A 123 2.04 -4.08 -15.10
CA ILE A 123 2.80 -3.16 -14.26
C ILE A 123 3.39 -3.90 -13.05
N TYR A 124 2.57 -4.42 -12.14
CA TYR A 124 3.07 -4.97 -10.86
C TYR A 124 3.81 -6.31 -11.00
N LEU A 125 3.38 -7.15 -11.94
CA LEU A 125 4.03 -8.45 -12.24
C LEU A 125 5.14 -8.32 -13.29
N ASN A 126 5.41 -7.11 -13.79
CA ASN A 126 6.46 -6.90 -14.77
C ASN A 126 7.84 -7.20 -14.16
N PRO A 127 8.62 -8.14 -14.71
CA PRO A 127 9.94 -8.49 -14.17
C PRO A 127 10.92 -7.30 -14.11
N ARG A 128 10.75 -6.30 -14.98
CA ARG A 128 11.59 -5.10 -15.02
C ARG A 128 11.41 -4.19 -13.80
N MET A 129 10.31 -4.34 -13.06
CA MET A 129 10.01 -3.52 -11.88
C MET A 129 10.73 -3.98 -10.60
N LYS A 130 11.29 -5.18 -10.58
CA LYS A 130 11.84 -5.81 -9.36
C LYS A 130 13.29 -6.27 -9.47
N PRO A 131 14.21 -5.56 -10.16
CA PRO A 131 15.59 -6.02 -10.33
C PRO A 131 16.33 -6.15 -8.99
N TYR A 132 15.96 -5.34 -8.00
CA TYR A 132 16.63 -5.30 -6.70
C TYR A 132 15.85 -5.97 -5.57
N THR A 133 14.72 -6.63 -5.82
CA THR A 133 13.88 -7.17 -4.72
C THR A 133 14.64 -8.12 -3.80
N ALA A 134 15.46 -9.03 -4.36
CA ALA A 134 16.28 -9.92 -3.55
C ALA A 134 17.29 -9.15 -2.68
N ARG A 135 17.95 -8.14 -3.27
CA ARG A 135 18.93 -7.29 -2.57
C ARG A 135 18.28 -6.47 -1.46
N ILE A 136 17.14 -5.84 -1.73
CA ILE A 136 16.38 -5.08 -0.73
C ILE A 136 15.98 -5.97 0.45
N ARG A 137 15.48 -7.19 0.17
CA ARG A 137 15.16 -8.17 1.22
C ARG A 137 16.38 -8.49 2.10
N ASP A 138 17.55 -8.67 1.49
CA ASP A 138 18.76 -9.00 2.24
C ASP A 138 19.26 -7.78 3.05
N LEU A 139 19.07 -6.55 2.56
CA LEU A 139 19.32 -5.33 3.32
C LEU A 139 18.37 -5.18 4.52
N PHE A 140 17.08 -5.49 4.35
CA PHE A 140 16.13 -5.50 5.47
C PHE A 140 16.56 -6.51 6.53
N ARG A 141 16.97 -7.72 6.13
CA ARG A 141 17.47 -8.74 7.07
C ARG A 141 18.70 -8.24 7.82
N LEU A 142 19.69 -7.69 7.09
CA LEU A 142 20.93 -7.17 7.67
C LEU A 142 20.65 -6.09 8.72
N LEU A 143 19.86 -5.08 8.37
CA LEU A 143 19.53 -3.99 9.29
C LEU A 143 18.69 -4.49 10.48
N PHE A 144 17.76 -5.41 10.25
CA PHE A 144 16.97 -6.01 11.33
C PHE A 144 17.87 -6.73 12.34
N GLU A 145 18.80 -7.57 11.89
CA GLU A 145 19.74 -8.29 12.75
C GLU A 145 20.67 -7.31 13.51
N GLU A 146 21.17 -6.27 12.84
CA GLU A 146 22.02 -5.26 13.45
C GLU A 146 21.32 -4.51 14.58
N TYR A 147 20.09 -4.02 14.32
CA TYR A 147 19.32 -3.29 15.31
C TYR A 147 18.79 -4.18 16.43
N LEU A 148 18.45 -5.44 16.13
CA LEU A 148 18.06 -6.41 17.14
C LEU A 148 19.19 -6.62 18.14
N ALA A 149 20.40 -6.89 17.65
CA ALA A 149 21.56 -7.05 18.50
C ALA A 149 21.92 -5.75 19.25
N ALA A 150 21.66 -4.58 18.67
CA ALA A 150 21.84 -3.30 19.37
C ALA A 150 20.86 -3.16 20.54
N VAL A 151 19.59 -3.50 20.36
CA VAL A 151 18.56 -3.43 21.41
C VAL A 151 18.83 -4.45 22.52
N GLU A 152 19.12 -5.70 22.16
CA GLU A 152 19.40 -6.79 23.11
C GLU A 152 20.65 -6.49 23.96
N HIS A 153 21.70 -5.92 23.37
CA HIS A 153 22.92 -5.53 24.09
C HIS A 153 22.92 -4.10 24.61
N ARG A 154 21.80 -3.36 24.49
CA ARG A 154 21.66 -1.96 24.93
C ARG A 154 22.77 -1.02 24.44
N ARG A 155 23.14 -1.15 23.16
CA ARG A 155 24.14 -0.30 22.48
C ARG A 155 23.59 1.11 22.25
N GLN A 156 23.72 1.98 23.25
CA GLN A 156 23.15 3.33 23.26
C GLN A 156 23.66 4.24 22.13
N GLU A 157 24.81 3.93 21.55
CA GLU A 157 25.38 4.61 20.39
C GLU A 157 24.64 4.29 19.08
N SER A 158 23.86 3.22 19.03
CA SER A 158 23.08 2.86 17.84
C SER A 158 22.01 3.91 17.53
N VAL A 159 21.74 4.12 16.24
CA VAL A 159 20.74 5.08 15.76
C VAL A 159 19.34 4.77 16.27
N ILE A 160 19.04 3.50 16.57
CA ILE A 160 17.74 3.12 17.15
C ILE A 160 17.56 3.74 18.55
N PHE A 161 18.64 3.86 19.34
CA PHE A 161 18.59 4.49 20.67
C PHE A 161 18.63 6.02 20.59
N ARG A 162 19.55 6.57 19.79
CA ARG A 162 19.73 8.03 19.69
C ARG A 162 18.59 8.73 18.94
N GLY A 163 17.96 8.04 18.00
CA GLY A 163 16.89 8.57 17.17
C GLY A 163 15.52 8.10 17.62
N PHE A 164 15.21 6.81 17.41
CA PHE A 164 13.84 6.30 17.57
C PHE A 164 13.39 6.18 19.02
N LEU A 165 14.18 5.54 19.89
CA LEU A 165 13.83 5.39 21.30
C LEU A 165 14.06 6.67 22.11
N ASN A 166 14.76 7.65 21.53
CA ASN A 166 14.98 8.94 22.16
C ASN A 166 13.66 9.73 22.21
N GLY A 167 13.11 9.92 23.41
CA GLY A 167 11.80 10.54 23.62
C GLY A 167 10.62 9.57 23.62
N ILE A 168 10.87 8.26 23.47
CA ILE A 168 9.84 7.24 23.69
C ILE A 168 9.74 6.93 25.18
N ALA A 169 8.51 6.77 25.66
CA ALA A 169 8.23 6.47 27.05
C ALA A 169 8.86 5.12 27.47
N PRO A 170 9.50 5.02 28.66
CA PRO A 170 10.14 3.77 29.11
C PRO A 170 9.20 2.56 29.09
N GLU A 171 7.91 2.77 29.35
CA GLU A 171 6.88 1.75 29.37
C GLU A 171 6.69 1.08 28.00
N TYR A 172 6.97 1.78 26.90
CA TYR A 172 6.94 1.18 25.57
C TYR A 172 8.03 0.11 25.43
N VAL A 173 9.25 0.40 25.89
CA VAL A 173 10.38 -0.54 25.83
C VAL A 173 10.12 -1.76 26.71
N GLU A 174 9.48 -1.57 27.86
CA GLU A 174 9.14 -2.66 28.79
C GLU A 174 8.01 -3.57 28.26
N ARG A 175 7.07 -3.02 27.48
CA ARG A 175 5.90 -3.76 26.97
C ARG A 175 6.15 -4.49 25.66
N HIS A 176 7.24 -4.20 24.95
CA HIS A 176 7.51 -4.77 23.63
C HIS A 176 8.76 -5.64 23.64
N ARG A 177 8.74 -6.70 22.84
CA ARG A 177 9.93 -7.52 22.60
C ARG A 177 10.94 -6.73 21.75
N PRO A 178 12.25 -6.99 21.86
CA PRO A 178 13.27 -6.34 21.04
C PRO A 178 12.95 -6.36 19.53
N ALA A 179 12.46 -7.50 19.02
CA ALA A 179 12.06 -7.64 17.63
C ALA A 179 10.88 -6.72 17.21
N GLU A 180 9.94 -6.42 18.11
CA GLU A 180 8.81 -5.52 17.84
C GLU A 180 9.29 -4.07 17.77
N ILE A 181 10.20 -3.69 18.68
CA ILE A 181 10.84 -2.38 18.68
C ILE A 181 11.61 -2.14 17.37
N VAL A 182 12.39 -3.14 16.93
CA VAL A 182 13.16 -3.06 15.67
C VAL A 182 12.22 -3.00 14.46
N ARG A 183 11.14 -3.81 14.45
CA ARG A 183 10.11 -3.73 13.41
C ARG A 183 9.53 -2.33 13.31
N ASP A 184 9.13 -1.74 14.43
CA ASP A 184 8.52 -0.40 14.46
C ASP A 184 9.50 0.68 14.00
N PHE A 185 10.77 0.57 14.41
CA PHE A 185 11.82 1.46 13.95
C PHE A 185 12.02 1.39 12.43
N ILE A 186 12.17 0.18 11.88
CA ILE A 186 12.38 -0.03 10.45
C ILE A 186 11.15 0.39 9.66
N ALA A 187 9.94 0.07 10.13
CA ALA A 187 8.68 0.45 9.47
C ALA A 187 8.46 1.97 9.47
N GLY A 188 9.06 2.71 10.41
CA GLY A 188 9.04 4.17 10.45
C GLY A 188 10.08 4.85 9.55
N MET A 189 10.97 4.11 8.90
CA MET A 189 11.99 4.69 8.02
C MET A 189 11.39 5.13 6.68
N THR A 190 11.86 6.25 6.15
CA THR A 190 11.70 6.56 4.72
C THR A 190 12.68 5.70 3.91
N ASP A 191 12.37 5.45 2.63
CA ASP A 191 13.27 4.71 1.74
C ASP A 191 14.67 5.34 1.70
N HIS A 192 14.75 6.67 1.63
CA HIS A 192 16.04 7.38 1.63
C HIS A 192 16.82 7.13 2.93
N TYR A 193 16.15 7.22 4.09
CA TYR A 193 16.79 6.97 5.37
C TYR A 193 17.24 5.51 5.50
N PHE A 194 16.39 4.55 5.10
CA PHE A 194 16.71 3.12 5.08
C PHE A 194 17.97 2.85 4.25
N ILE A 195 18.03 3.36 3.01
CA ILE A 195 19.20 3.19 2.13
C ILE A 195 20.45 3.87 2.73
N ALA A 196 20.31 5.00 3.41
CA ALA A 196 21.42 5.66 4.09
C ALA A 196 22.01 4.82 5.24
N GLN A 197 21.16 4.05 5.94
CA GLN A 197 21.63 3.12 6.98
C GLN A 197 22.32 1.88 6.42
N CYS A 198 22.01 1.48 5.18
CA CYS A 198 22.65 0.33 4.55
C CYS A 198 24.15 0.57 4.28
N PRO A 199 25.00 -0.48 4.37
CA PRO A 199 26.41 -0.40 3.99
C PRO A 199 26.58 0.12 2.57
N GLU A 200 27.50 1.08 2.38
CA GLU A 200 27.63 1.83 1.13
C GLU A 200 27.80 0.94 -0.11
N HIS A 201 28.62 -0.12 0.00
CA HIS A 201 28.88 -1.07 -1.09
C HIS A 201 27.69 -1.98 -1.43
N LEU A 202 26.64 -2.03 -0.60
CA LEU A 202 25.43 -2.81 -0.84
C LEU A 202 24.24 -1.95 -1.28
N ARG A 203 24.37 -0.62 -1.27
CA ARG A 203 23.28 0.29 -1.65
C ARG A 203 22.89 0.07 -3.12
N PRO A 204 21.59 -0.11 -3.42
CA PRO A 204 21.11 -0.17 -4.79
C PRO A 204 21.29 1.19 -5.47
N ALA A 205 21.58 1.18 -6.77
CA ALA A 205 21.49 2.39 -7.58
C ALA A 205 20.02 2.75 -7.79
N TYR A 206 19.71 4.04 -7.86
CA TYR A 206 18.40 4.50 -8.30
C TYR A 206 18.16 4.08 -9.75
N LEU A 207 16.95 3.59 -10.05
CA LEU A 207 16.53 3.38 -11.43
C LEU A 207 16.54 4.74 -12.14
N GLN A 208 17.40 4.88 -13.14
CA GLN A 208 17.39 6.08 -13.97
C GLN A 208 16.12 6.05 -14.82
N CYS A 209 15.35 7.14 -14.77
CA CYS A 209 14.24 7.33 -15.68
C CYS A 209 14.83 7.47 -17.10
N PRO A 210 14.34 6.72 -18.10
CA PRO A 210 14.84 6.86 -19.47
C PRO A 210 14.72 8.32 -19.91
N GLU A 211 15.76 8.87 -20.54
CA GLU A 211 15.66 10.22 -21.12
C GLU A 211 14.51 10.25 -22.15
N PRO A 212 13.70 11.33 -22.16
CA PRO A 212 12.45 11.42 -22.93
C PRO A 212 12.63 11.15 -24.43
#